data_AF-A0A2V2W768-F1
#
_entry.id   AF-A0A2V2W768-F1
#
_cell.length_a   1.000
_cell.length_b   1.000
_cell.length_c   1.000
_cell.angle_alpha   90.00
_cell.angle_beta   90.00
_cell.angle_gamma   90.00
#
_symmetry.space_group_name_H-M   'P 1'
#
loop_
_entity.id
_entity.type
_entity.pdbx_description
1 polymer ?
#
loop_
_entity_poly.entity_id
_entity_poly.type
_entity_poly.pdbx_seq_one_letter_code
_entity_poly.pdbx_strand_id
1 'polypeptide(L)'
;MASSARCAMHVGRRCEVFFLSLTRCATGRMRRRRIGRAKLAEEASREASRKDYLAPYIAKLALPSSFDGDYLNVSLSIDQARKVRDEALQELKERLIQRGHIMQSQMDAEKRDFNERQAAYQSKLDAAGLDAGRDEEEFAQYCKEATWRMKTLDERLSKHIDQSSERYAQLAQRLSEDPRLKALYKV
;
A
#
# COMPACT_ATOMS: atom_id res chain seq x y z
N MET A 1 50.73 -58.35 -35.73
CA MET A 1 49.84 -58.05 -34.59
C MET A 1 49.89 -56.57 -34.17
N ALA A 2 49.73 -55.60 -35.10
CA ALA A 2 49.91 -54.17 -34.78
C ALA A 2 48.73 -53.25 -35.21
N SER A 3 47.59 -53.80 -35.62
CA SER A 3 46.45 -53.01 -36.11
C SER A 3 45.38 -52.71 -35.03
N SER A 4 45.28 -53.54 -33.99
CA SER A 4 44.21 -53.43 -32.97
C SER A 4 44.45 -52.32 -31.93
N ALA A 5 45.71 -51.94 -31.66
CA ALA A 5 46.04 -50.98 -30.60
C ALA A 5 45.83 -49.51 -31.00
N ARG A 6 45.94 -49.17 -32.30
CA ARG A 6 45.71 -47.79 -32.78
C ARG A 6 44.22 -47.43 -32.87
N CYS A 7 43.35 -48.41 -33.10
CA CYS A 7 41.91 -48.18 -33.16
C CYS A 7 41.32 -47.88 -31.76
N ALA A 8 41.79 -48.61 -30.72
CA ALA A 8 41.33 -48.42 -29.34
C ALA A 8 41.68 -47.03 -28.76
N MET A 9 42.87 -46.49 -29.05
CA MET A 9 43.27 -45.16 -28.54
C MET A 9 42.53 -44.00 -29.22
N HIS A 10 42.11 -44.14 -30.48
CA HIS A 10 41.36 -43.10 -31.20
C HIS A 10 39.89 -43.04 -30.76
N VAL A 11 39.30 -44.18 -30.39
CA VAL A 11 37.95 -44.26 -29.81
C VAL A 11 37.94 -43.74 -28.37
N GLY A 12 38.94 -44.09 -27.54
CA GLY A 12 39.08 -43.58 -26.17
C GLY A 12 39.19 -42.06 -26.08
N ARG A 13 40.04 -41.43 -26.92
CA ARG A 13 40.18 -39.96 -26.97
C ARG A 13 38.92 -39.25 -27.50
N ARG A 14 38.16 -39.86 -28.41
CA ARG A 14 36.87 -39.30 -28.87
C ARG A 14 35.78 -39.38 -27.79
N CYS A 15 35.75 -40.46 -27.00
CA CYS A 15 34.84 -40.60 -25.87
C CYS A 15 35.15 -39.62 -24.73
N GLU A 16 36.42 -39.41 -24.36
CA GLU A 16 36.81 -38.43 -23.33
C GLU A 16 36.45 -36.99 -23.73
N VAL A 17 36.73 -36.60 -24.98
CA VAL A 17 36.38 -35.25 -25.49
C VAL A 17 34.86 -35.06 -25.52
N PHE A 18 34.09 -36.10 -25.84
CA PHE A 18 32.62 -36.06 -25.78
C PHE A 18 32.10 -35.95 -24.33
N PHE A 19 32.69 -36.68 -23.38
CA PHE A 19 32.33 -36.61 -21.96
C PHE A 19 32.70 -35.26 -21.31
N LEU A 20 33.87 -34.71 -21.63
CA LEU A 20 34.32 -33.37 -21.24
C LEU A 20 33.44 -32.27 -21.86
N SER A 21 32.98 -32.46 -23.09
CA SER A 21 32.04 -31.57 -23.76
C SER A 21 30.64 -31.63 -23.14
N LEU A 22 30.13 -32.82 -22.81
CA LEU A 22 28.84 -33.00 -22.11
C LEU A 22 28.86 -32.37 -20.71
N THR A 23 29.93 -32.58 -19.95
CA THR A 23 30.10 -31.99 -18.61
C THR A 23 30.31 -30.48 -18.66
N ARG A 24 31.07 -29.93 -19.61
CA ARG A 24 31.14 -28.48 -19.88
C ARG A 24 29.78 -27.89 -20.28
N CYS A 25 29.01 -28.61 -21.10
CA CYS A 25 27.66 -28.17 -21.50
C CYS A 25 26.65 -28.26 -20.33
N ALA A 26 26.75 -29.26 -19.45
CA ALA A 26 25.93 -29.40 -18.25
C ALA A 26 26.25 -28.32 -17.19
N THR A 27 27.54 -28.07 -16.93
CA THR A 27 27.98 -26.99 -16.03
C THR A 27 27.66 -25.61 -16.58
N GLY A 28 27.76 -25.39 -17.89
CA GLY A 28 27.30 -24.18 -18.57
C GLY A 28 25.79 -23.95 -18.44
N ARG A 29 24.98 -24.99 -18.63
CA ARG A 29 23.51 -24.94 -18.40
C ARG A 29 23.17 -24.66 -16.94
N MET A 30 23.88 -25.27 -16.00
CA MET A 30 23.68 -25.03 -14.56
C MET A 30 24.08 -23.60 -14.16
N ARG A 31 25.19 -23.05 -14.67
CA ARG A 31 25.57 -21.64 -14.48
C ARG A 31 24.52 -20.68 -15.05
N ARG A 32 24.02 -20.90 -16.28
CA ARG A 32 22.94 -20.08 -16.88
C ARG A 32 21.66 -20.13 -16.04
N ARG A 33 21.27 -21.30 -15.53
CA ARG A 33 20.12 -21.45 -14.63
C ARG A 33 20.31 -20.72 -13.29
N ARG A 34 21.52 -20.77 -12.70
CA ARG A 34 21.86 -20.04 -11.47
C ARG A 34 21.82 -18.52 -11.67
N ILE A 35 22.39 -18.03 -12.78
CA ILE A 35 22.35 -16.62 -13.15
C ILE A 35 20.90 -16.17 -13.41
N GLY A 36 20.10 -16.97 -14.12
CA GLY A 36 18.68 -16.68 -14.35
C GLY A 36 17.88 -16.60 -13.05
N ARG A 37 18.10 -17.52 -12.12
CA ARG A 37 17.49 -17.48 -10.78
C ARG A 37 17.93 -16.27 -9.96
N ALA A 38 19.22 -15.90 -10.02
CA ALA A 38 19.75 -14.73 -9.33
C ALA A 38 19.11 -13.43 -9.86
N LYS A 39 18.98 -13.29 -11.18
CA LYS A 39 18.30 -12.13 -11.81
C LYS A 39 16.83 -12.03 -11.41
N LEU A 40 16.10 -13.14 -11.44
CA LEU A 40 14.70 -13.18 -11.00
C LEU A 40 14.55 -12.81 -9.52
N ALA A 41 15.47 -13.28 -8.66
CA ALA A 41 15.48 -12.93 -7.24
C ALA A 41 15.79 -11.45 -7.02
N GLU A 42 16.72 -10.88 -7.78
CA GLU A 42 17.05 -9.45 -7.73
C GLU A 42 15.88 -8.57 -8.19
N GLU A 43 15.20 -8.95 -9.28
CA GLU A 43 14.02 -8.24 -9.77
C GLU A 43 12.84 -8.31 -8.78
N ALA A 44 12.59 -9.49 -8.20
CA ALA A 44 11.59 -9.65 -7.14
C ALA A 44 11.92 -8.82 -5.90
N SER A 45 13.21 -8.71 -5.53
CA SER A 45 13.65 -7.84 -4.44
C SER A 45 13.37 -6.37 -4.74
N ARG A 46 13.65 -5.91 -5.98
CA ARG A 46 13.35 -4.53 -6.40
C ARG A 46 11.86 -4.25 -6.39
N GLU A 47 11.03 -5.20 -6.81
CA GLU A 47 9.57 -5.05 -6.76
C GLU A 47 9.05 -4.99 -5.31
N ALA A 48 9.61 -5.80 -4.41
CA ALA A 48 9.30 -5.73 -2.99
C ALA A 48 9.69 -4.37 -2.39
N SER A 49 10.87 -3.84 -2.73
CA SER A 49 11.31 -2.51 -2.29
C SER A 49 10.41 -1.38 -2.83
N ARG A 50 9.72 -1.56 -3.96
CA ARG A 50 8.73 -0.60 -4.47
C ARG A 50 7.39 -0.64 -3.73
N LYS A 51 7.04 -1.79 -3.13
CA LYS A 51 5.83 -1.96 -2.31
C LYS A 51 6.06 -1.56 -0.85
N ASP A 52 7.29 -1.20 -0.50
CA ASP A 52 7.63 -0.72 0.84
C ASP A 52 6.95 0.62 1.16
N TYR A 53 6.54 0.76 2.42
CA TYR A 53 5.77 1.90 2.90
C TYR A 53 6.60 3.17 3.07
N LEU A 54 7.94 3.06 3.19
CA LEU A 54 8.84 4.22 3.24
C LEU A 54 9.41 4.61 1.88
N ALA A 55 9.41 3.70 0.89
CA ALA A 55 9.87 3.95 -0.47
C ALA A 55 9.37 5.28 -1.08
N PRO A 56 8.08 5.67 -1.02
CA PRO A 56 7.63 6.93 -1.61
C PRO A 56 8.24 8.18 -0.94
N TYR A 57 8.63 8.10 0.34
CA TYR A 57 9.26 9.21 1.06
C TYR A 57 10.77 9.25 0.81
N ILE A 58 11.41 8.07 0.79
CA ILE A 58 12.85 7.94 0.52
C ILE A 58 13.16 8.36 -0.93
N ALA A 59 12.29 8.04 -1.88
CA ALA A 59 12.45 8.41 -3.29
C ALA A 59 12.44 9.93 -3.54
N LYS A 60 11.90 10.73 -2.60
CA LYS A 60 11.94 12.21 -2.67
C LYS A 60 13.26 12.80 -2.15
N LEU A 61 14.12 11.99 -1.55
CA LEU A 61 15.42 12.44 -1.05
C LEU A 61 16.42 12.57 -2.21
N ALA A 62 17.38 13.48 -2.04
CA ALA A 62 18.56 13.51 -2.87
C ALA A 62 19.49 12.36 -2.47
N LEU A 63 19.33 11.21 -3.11
CA LEU A 63 20.20 10.04 -2.93
C LEU A 63 21.39 10.08 -3.90
N PRO A 64 22.54 9.45 -3.57
CA PRO A 64 23.68 9.36 -4.48
C PRO A 64 23.30 8.72 -5.82
N SER A 65 23.97 9.13 -6.90
CA SER A 65 23.76 8.56 -8.23
C SER A 65 24.09 7.06 -8.33
N SER A 66 24.83 6.52 -7.36
CA SER A 66 25.16 5.11 -7.23
C SER A 66 24.08 4.28 -6.49
N PHE A 67 22.97 4.89 -6.07
CA PHE A 67 21.89 4.17 -5.39
C PHE A 67 21.23 3.16 -6.35
N ASP A 68 21.18 1.90 -5.93
CA ASP A 68 20.73 0.75 -6.71
C ASP A 68 19.20 0.57 -6.72
N GLY A 69 18.47 1.42 -6.00
CA GLY A 69 17.03 1.35 -5.86
C GLY A 69 16.56 0.45 -4.71
N ASP A 70 17.46 -0.02 -3.84
CA ASP A 70 17.07 -0.83 -2.68
C ASP A 70 16.67 0.03 -1.47
N TYR A 71 15.38 0.39 -1.44
CA TYR A 71 14.80 1.19 -0.36
C TYR A 71 14.72 0.45 1.00
N LEU A 72 14.88 -0.88 1.04
CA LEU A 72 14.78 -1.68 2.28
C LEU A 72 16.06 -1.62 3.12
N ASN A 73 17.22 -1.51 2.46
CA ASN A 73 18.54 -1.52 3.12
C ASN A 73 19.27 -0.17 3.02
N VAL A 74 18.57 0.90 2.64
CA VAL A 74 19.16 2.24 2.54
C VAL A 74 19.64 2.74 3.91
N SER A 75 20.84 3.35 3.92
CA SER A 75 21.38 4.04 5.08
C SER A 75 21.10 5.53 4.97
N LEU A 76 20.29 6.06 5.88
CA LEU A 76 19.89 7.47 5.92
C LEU A 76 20.72 8.25 6.94
N SER A 77 21.04 9.51 6.61
CA SER A 77 21.54 10.47 7.61
C SER A 77 20.43 10.81 8.63
N ILE A 78 20.81 11.43 9.75
CA ILE A 78 19.85 11.85 10.79
C ILE A 78 18.79 12.79 10.19
N ASP A 79 19.18 13.75 9.36
CA ASP A 79 18.26 14.69 8.72
C ASP A 79 17.34 14.02 7.69
N GLN A 80 17.88 13.09 6.91
CA GLN A 80 17.09 12.31 5.94
C GLN A 80 16.08 11.41 6.64
N ALA A 81 16.49 10.70 7.70
CA ALA A 81 15.61 9.86 8.50
C ALA A 81 14.51 10.69 9.17
N ARG A 82 14.86 11.89 9.69
CA ARG A 82 13.89 12.82 10.28
C ARG A 82 12.86 13.26 9.26
N LYS A 83 13.31 13.70 8.08
CA LYS A 83 12.44 14.12 6.98
C LYS A 83 11.49 13.02 6.54
N VAL A 84 11.99 11.79 6.35
CA VAL A 84 11.17 10.63 5.96
C VAL A 84 10.09 10.32 7.01
N ARG A 85 10.46 10.27 8.29
CA ARG A 85 9.53 10.04 9.40
C ARG A 85 8.45 11.12 9.46
N ASP A 86 8.86 12.39 9.41
CA ASP A 86 7.97 13.54 9.58
C ASP A 86 7.00 13.65 8.39
N GLU A 87 7.47 13.44 7.15
CA GLU A 87 6.59 13.40 5.98
C GLU A 87 5.59 12.24 6.04
N ALA A 88 6.02 11.04 6.44
CA ALA A 88 5.14 9.88 6.54
C ALA A 88 4.02 10.07 7.58
N LEU A 89 4.38 10.62 8.75
CA LEU A 89 3.41 10.94 9.80
C LEU A 89 2.48 12.08 9.39
N GLN A 90 3.01 13.12 8.75
CA GLN A 90 2.21 14.26 8.31
C GLN A 90 1.21 13.85 7.22
N GLU A 91 1.62 13.05 6.23
CA GLU A 91 0.71 12.58 5.18
C GLU A 91 -0.39 11.68 5.74
N LEU A 92 -0.08 10.80 6.70
CA LEU A 92 -1.12 10.01 7.38
C LEU A 92 -2.10 10.92 8.13
N LYS A 93 -1.59 11.89 8.90
CA LYS A 93 -2.41 12.84 9.65
C LYS A 93 -3.35 13.62 8.73
N GLU A 94 -2.83 14.17 7.63
CA GLU A 94 -3.61 14.92 6.65
C GLU A 94 -4.71 14.05 6.01
N ARG A 95 -4.39 12.80 5.63
CA ARG A 95 -5.39 11.87 5.08
C ARG A 95 -6.50 11.54 6.08
N LEU A 96 -6.16 11.32 7.35
CA LEU A 96 -7.15 11.07 8.40
C LEU A 96 -8.05 12.29 8.60
N ILE A 97 -7.48 13.49 8.66
CA ILE A 97 -8.24 14.75 8.78
C ILE A 97 -9.17 14.94 7.58
N GLN A 98 -8.66 14.80 6.35
CA GLN A 98 -9.45 14.92 5.13
C GLN A 98 -10.59 13.91 5.10
N ARG A 99 -10.35 12.66 5.52
CA ARG A 99 -11.40 11.64 5.60
C ARG A 99 -12.49 12.02 6.60
N GLY A 100 -12.12 12.58 7.75
CA GLY A 100 -13.06 13.13 8.72
C GLY A 100 -13.90 14.27 8.13
N HIS A 101 -13.28 15.21 7.41
CA HIS A 101 -14.01 16.30 6.75
C HIS A 101 -15.02 15.82 5.70
N ILE A 102 -14.68 14.79 4.92
CA ILE A 102 -15.61 14.19 3.96
C ILE A 102 -16.83 13.60 4.68
N MET A 103 -16.63 12.88 5.79
CA MET A 103 -17.74 12.32 6.57
C MET A 103 -18.60 13.41 7.21
N GLN A 104 -17.98 14.44 7.77
CA GLN A 104 -18.70 15.58 8.36
C GLN A 104 -19.51 16.32 7.28
N SER A 105 -18.92 16.57 6.12
CA SER A 105 -19.63 17.22 5.00
C SER A 105 -20.84 16.41 4.52
N GLN A 106 -20.75 15.07 4.52
CA GLN A 106 -21.89 14.20 4.22
C GLN A 106 -22.98 14.30 5.29
N MET A 107 -22.61 14.30 6.57
CA MET A 107 -23.55 14.51 7.68
C MET A 107 -24.26 15.86 7.59
N ASP A 108 -23.52 16.93 7.30
CA ASP A 108 -24.07 18.28 7.22
C ASP A 108 -25.02 18.41 6.02
N ALA A 109 -24.69 17.77 4.88
CA ALA A 109 -25.57 17.71 3.72
C ALA A 109 -26.88 16.96 4.02
N GLU A 110 -26.82 15.82 4.72
CA GLU A 110 -28.01 15.06 5.12
C GLU A 110 -28.89 15.85 6.09
N LYS A 111 -28.29 16.52 7.09
CA LYS A 111 -29.00 17.41 8.02
C LYS A 111 -29.68 18.56 7.30
N ARG A 112 -29.01 19.15 6.31
CA ARG A 112 -29.57 20.25 5.52
C ARG A 112 -30.77 19.79 4.70
N ASP A 113 -30.66 18.68 3.95
CA ASP A 113 -31.79 18.13 3.18
C ASP A 113 -32.97 17.80 4.10
N PHE A 114 -32.71 17.17 5.24
CA PHE A 114 -33.74 16.85 6.22
C PHE A 114 -34.48 18.10 6.71
N ASN A 115 -33.75 19.14 7.13
CA ASN A 115 -34.34 20.39 7.61
C ASN A 115 -35.12 21.12 6.52
N GLU A 116 -34.60 21.17 5.28
CA GLU A 116 -35.28 21.78 4.13
C GLU A 116 -36.60 21.07 3.83
N ARG A 117 -36.62 19.74 3.82
CA ARG A 117 -37.85 18.97 3.59
C ARG A 117 -38.84 19.07 4.75
N GLN A 118 -38.34 19.10 5.98
CA GLN A 118 -39.18 19.31 7.16
C GLN A 118 -39.87 20.68 7.11
N ALA A 119 -39.13 21.74 6.77
CA ALA A 119 -39.69 23.07 6.60
C ALA A 119 -40.72 23.13 5.45
N ALA A 120 -40.42 22.49 4.33
CA ALA A 120 -41.35 22.42 3.19
C ALA A 120 -42.64 21.67 3.55
N TYR A 121 -42.56 20.57 4.30
CA TYR A 121 -43.72 19.83 4.78
C TYR A 121 -44.57 20.67 5.75
N GLN A 122 -43.94 21.33 6.72
CA GLN A 122 -44.63 22.21 7.65
C GLN A 122 -45.34 23.37 6.92
N SER A 123 -44.68 24.01 5.96
CA SER A 123 -45.29 25.07 5.16
C SER A 123 -46.49 24.59 4.35
N LYS A 124 -46.50 23.33 3.89
CA LYS A 124 -47.65 22.75 3.18
C LYS A 124 -48.83 22.50 4.12
N LEU A 125 -48.56 22.00 5.33
CA LEU A 125 -49.58 21.82 6.37
C LEU A 125 -50.25 23.14 6.75
N ASP A 126 -49.46 24.22 6.84
CA ASP A 126 -49.98 25.54 7.21
C ASP A 126 -50.79 26.19 6.05
N ALA A 127 -50.45 25.90 4.79
CA ALA A 127 -51.02 26.53 3.60
C ALA A 127 -52.25 25.82 3.01
N ALA A 128 -52.39 24.51 3.22
CA ALA A 128 -53.48 23.70 2.69
C ALA A 128 -53.96 22.69 3.75
N GLY A 129 -55.28 22.59 3.94
CA GLY A 129 -55.88 21.45 4.63
C GLY A 129 -55.73 20.19 3.76
N LEU A 130 -54.55 19.56 3.82
CA LEU A 130 -54.11 18.47 2.94
C LEU A 130 -55.08 17.28 2.91
N ASP A 131 -55.04 16.52 1.81
CA ASP A 131 -55.48 15.12 1.77
C ASP A 131 -54.55 14.29 2.67
N ALA A 132 -54.85 14.32 3.97
CA ALA A 132 -53.91 14.06 5.05
C ALA A 132 -53.22 12.68 5.00
N GLY A 133 -53.85 11.67 4.40
CA GLY A 133 -53.37 10.29 4.52
C GLY A 133 -52.10 9.97 3.74
N ARG A 134 -52.00 10.40 2.47
CA ARG A 134 -50.91 9.96 1.58
C ARG A 134 -49.63 10.76 1.76
N ASP A 135 -49.76 12.07 1.91
CA ASP A 135 -48.61 12.98 2.11
C ASP A 135 -47.97 12.79 3.50
N GLU A 136 -48.75 12.40 4.51
CA GLU A 136 -48.25 12.08 5.85
C GLU A 136 -47.45 10.77 5.87
N GLU A 137 -47.95 9.72 5.19
CA GLU A 137 -47.23 8.44 5.13
C GLU A 137 -45.90 8.55 4.37
N GLU A 138 -45.88 9.28 3.25
CA GLU A 138 -44.65 9.52 2.48
C GLU A 138 -43.62 10.32 3.30
N PHE A 139 -44.06 11.38 3.99
CA PHE A 139 -43.17 12.18 4.83
C PHE A 139 -42.65 11.39 6.04
N ALA A 140 -43.49 10.56 6.66
CA ALA A 140 -43.07 9.67 7.75
C ALA A 140 -42.03 8.64 7.29
N GLN A 141 -42.19 8.08 6.09
CA GLN A 141 -41.20 7.19 5.50
C GLN A 141 -39.87 7.90 5.22
N TYR A 142 -39.92 9.12 4.67
CA TYR A 142 -38.72 9.95 4.49
C TYR A 142 -38.01 10.21 5.81
N CYS A 143 -38.73 10.58 6.88
CA CYS A 143 -38.15 10.84 8.19
C CYS A 143 -37.41 9.62 8.75
N LYS A 144 -38.00 8.42 8.61
CA LYS A 144 -37.36 7.16 9.04
C LYS A 144 -36.05 6.93 8.30
N GLU A 145 -36.05 7.11 6.98
CA GLU A 145 -34.86 6.90 6.15
C GLU A 145 -33.76 7.93 6.41
N ALA A 146 -34.09 9.22 6.44
CA ALA A 146 -33.14 10.30 6.71
C ALA A 146 -32.50 10.13 8.10
N THR A 147 -33.30 9.82 9.12
CA THR A 147 -32.80 9.54 10.47
C THR A 147 -31.85 8.34 10.49
N TRP A 148 -32.16 7.27 9.73
CA TRP A 148 -31.27 6.11 9.63
C TRP A 148 -29.95 6.43 8.91
N ARG A 149 -29.99 7.22 7.82
CA ARG A 149 -28.78 7.69 7.13
C ARG A 149 -27.91 8.54 8.05
N MET A 150 -28.52 9.48 8.77
CA MET A 150 -27.82 10.31 9.77
C MET A 150 -27.17 9.45 10.86
N LYS A 151 -27.90 8.50 11.47
CA LYS A 151 -27.32 7.60 12.48
C LYS A 151 -26.14 6.80 11.95
N THR A 152 -26.25 6.28 10.72
CA THR A 152 -25.16 5.55 10.08
C THR A 152 -23.93 6.42 9.85
N LEU A 153 -24.12 7.69 9.44
CA LEU A 153 -23.03 8.65 9.28
C LEU A 153 -22.38 8.99 10.63
N ASP A 154 -23.17 9.12 11.69
CA ASP A 154 -22.70 9.42 13.05
C ASP A 154 -21.82 8.29 13.60
N GLU A 155 -22.30 7.04 13.50
CA GLU A 155 -21.52 5.86 13.88
C GLU A 155 -20.21 5.75 13.10
N ARG A 156 -20.24 6.06 11.80
CA ARG A 156 -19.04 6.02 10.95
C ARG A 156 -18.05 7.11 11.35
N LEU A 157 -18.53 8.31 11.67
CA LEU A 157 -17.69 9.42 12.12
C LEU A 157 -17.07 9.13 13.49
N SER A 158 -17.86 8.63 14.45
CA SER A 158 -17.39 8.21 15.77
C SER A 158 -16.31 7.14 15.65
N LYS A 159 -16.56 6.05 14.91
CA LYS A 159 -15.55 5.01 14.65
C LYS A 159 -14.29 5.57 14.00
N HIS A 160 -14.43 6.54 13.10
CA HIS A 160 -13.28 7.17 12.46
C HIS A 160 -12.45 7.98 13.46
N ILE A 161 -13.08 8.75 14.35
CA ILE A 161 -12.38 9.53 15.38
C ILE A 161 -11.58 8.60 16.28
N ASP A 162 -12.20 7.52 16.77
CA ASP A 162 -11.55 6.55 17.65
C ASP A 162 -10.35 5.89 16.96
N GLN A 163 -10.55 5.36 15.74
CA GLN A 163 -9.52 4.63 14.99
C GLN A 163 -8.40 5.54 14.45
N SER A 164 -8.66 6.82 14.23
CA SER A 164 -7.65 7.74 13.66
C SER A 164 -6.46 7.91 14.59
N SER A 165 -6.73 8.08 15.89
CA SER A 165 -5.69 8.22 16.91
C SER A 165 -4.83 6.96 17.00
N GLU A 166 -5.47 5.79 17.00
CA GLU A 166 -4.82 4.49 17.05
C GLU A 166 -3.94 4.25 15.81
N ARG A 167 -4.45 4.52 14.60
CA ARG A 167 -3.68 4.35 13.35
C ARG A 167 -2.45 5.26 13.29
N TYR A 168 -2.57 6.49 13.78
CA TYR A 168 -1.44 7.40 13.85
C TYR A 168 -0.38 6.87 14.83
N ALA A 169 -0.80 6.41 16.01
CA ALA A 169 0.08 5.82 17.01
C ALA A 169 0.78 4.55 16.49
N GLN A 170 0.06 3.66 15.80
CA GLN A 170 0.62 2.46 15.18
C GLN A 170 1.70 2.79 14.14
N LEU A 171 1.49 3.81 13.29
CA LEU A 171 2.53 4.25 12.35
C LEU A 171 3.73 4.84 13.10
N ALA A 172 3.49 5.70 14.09
CA ALA A 172 4.56 6.30 14.88
C ALA A 172 5.43 5.23 15.58
N GLN A 173 4.79 4.23 16.19
CA GLN A 173 5.48 3.10 16.80
C GLN A 173 6.28 2.32 15.74
N ARG A 174 5.66 1.95 14.63
CA ARG A 174 6.34 1.22 13.53
C ARG A 174 7.56 1.98 13.01
N LEU A 175 7.48 3.31 12.88
CA LEU A 175 8.61 4.15 12.47
C LEU A 175 9.71 4.24 13.55
N SER A 176 9.35 4.17 14.83
CA SER A 176 10.35 4.15 15.92
C SER A 176 11.16 2.86 15.95
N GLU A 177 10.56 1.75 15.50
CA GLU A 177 11.19 0.43 15.45
C GLU A 177 11.88 0.14 14.10
N ASP A 178 11.63 0.94 13.05
CA ASP A 178 12.17 0.68 11.71
C ASP A 178 13.71 0.83 11.67
N PRO A 179 14.45 -0.19 11.19
CA PRO A 179 15.90 -0.18 11.19
C PRO A 179 16.52 0.95 10.37
N ARG A 180 15.85 1.44 9.32
CA ARG A 180 16.34 2.53 8.45
C ARG A 180 16.30 3.89 9.16
N LEU A 181 15.47 4.01 10.18
CA LEU A 181 15.29 5.23 10.97
C LEU A 181 16.09 5.23 12.28
N LYS A 182 16.87 4.18 12.55
CA LYS A 182 17.69 4.04 13.78
C LYS A 182 18.63 5.22 14.04
N ALA A 183 19.07 5.92 12.99
CA ALA A 183 19.90 7.13 13.14
C ALA A 183 19.26 8.21 14.04
N LEU A 184 17.92 8.21 14.19
CA LEU A 184 17.20 9.13 15.07
C LEU A 184 17.26 8.78 16.56
N TYR A 185 17.54 7.52 16.88
CA TYR A 185 17.44 6.98 18.25
C TYR A 185 18.77 6.43 18.77
N LYS A 186 19.84 6.54 17.97
CA LYS A 186 21.21 6.33 18.45
C LYS A 186 21.58 7.49 19.36
N VAL A 187 21.48 7.25 20.67
CA VAL A 187 22.16 8.02 21.71
C VAL A 187 23.61 7.57 21.78
#